data_AF-A0A3P7M5S0-F1
#
_entry.id   AF-A0A3P7M5S0-F1
#
_cell.length_a   1.000
_cell.length_b   1.000
_cell.length_c   1.000
_cell.angle_alpha   90.00
_cell.angle_beta   90.00
_cell.angle_gamma   90.00
#
_symmetry.space_group_name_H-M   'P 1'
#
loop_
_entity.id
_entity.type
_entity.pdbx_description
1 polymer ?
#
loop_
_entity_poly.entity_id
_entity_poly.type
_entity_poly.pdbx_seq_one_letter_code
_entity_poly.pdbx_strand_id
1 'polypeptide(L)'
;MQSKNDSGNLLEWLGAPQCENVVSFVIAFIGRELVAQFVGAAVAIRDNEEPNLFLNDNKDGQIAAPNERVPLQVRHYNEALRRCIGWRRRKDFLFGYHTDNEEEGCTPAKRLKSDDGEVSQPT
;
A
#
# COMPACT_ATOMS: atom_id res chain seq x y z
N MET A 1 8.66 30.39 31.44
CA MET A 1 8.20 30.32 30.04
C MET A 1 7.91 28.86 29.73
N GLN A 2 6.64 28.49 29.58
CA GLN A 2 6.26 27.12 29.22
C GLN A 2 6.71 26.86 27.79
N SER A 3 7.58 25.86 27.59
CA SER A 3 7.86 25.27 26.28
C SER A 3 6.51 24.78 25.75
N LYS A 4 6.02 25.47 24.71
CA LYS A 4 4.81 25.06 23.99
C LYS A 4 5.11 23.68 23.41
N ASN A 5 4.20 22.75 23.71
CA ASN A 5 4.02 21.44 23.10
C ASN A 5 4.74 21.32 21.76
N ASP A 6 5.85 20.58 21.77
CA ASP A 6 6.64 20.25 20.60
C ASP A 6 5.90 19.15 19.82
N SER A 7 4.68 19.48 19.37
CA SER A 7 3.94 18.62 18.44
C SER A 7 4.74 18.62 17.15
N GLY A 8 5.67 17.66 17.05
CA GLY A 8 6.66 17.57 15.99
C GLY A 8 6.00 17.81 14.64
N ASN A 9 6.47 18.83 13.94
CA ASN A 9 5.97 19.16 12.62
C ASN A 9 6.35 18.01 11.67
N LEU A 10 5.36 17.23 11.24
CA LEU A 10 5.56 16.05 10.39
C LEU A 10 6.34 16.40 9.11
N LEU A 11 6.04 17.53 8.49
CA LEU A 11 6.72 17.95 7.26
C LEU A 11 8.17 18.33 7.52
N GLU A 12 8.45 18.98 8.65
CA GLU A 12 9.81 19.29 9.08
C GLU A 12 10.61 18.03 9.40
N TRP A 13 10.01 17.08 10.11
CA TRP A 13 10.61 15.78 10.41
C TRP A 13 10.94 14.99 9.13
N LEU A 14 10.09 15.10 8.10
CA LEU A 14 10.32 14.50 6.79
C LEU A 14 11.37 15.25 5.94
N GLY A 15 11.85 16.42 6.38
CA GLY A 15 12.72 17.28 5.59
C GLY A 15 12.02 17.86 4.34
N ALA A 16 10.70 17.99 4.38
CA ALA A 16 9.92 18.52 3.27
C ALA A 16 10.17 20.04 3.11
N PRO A 17 10.08 20.57 1.88
CA PRO A 17 10.06 22.02 1.67
C PRO A 17 8.84 22.66 2.34
N GLN A 18 8.77 23.99 2.35
CA GLN A 18 7.56 24.68 2.79
C GLN A 18 6.37 24.26 1.93
N CYS A 19 5.39 23.60 2.55
CA CYS A 19 4.17 23.15 1.90
C CYS A 19 2.95 23.78 2.58
N GLU A 20 1.82 23.75 1.88
CA GLU A 20 0.54 24.09 2.48
C GLU A 20 0.18 23.12 3.61
N ASN A 21 -0.53 23.60 4.63
CA ASN A 21 -0.93 22.81 5.79
C ASN A 21 -1.74 21.55 5.42
N VAL A 22 -2.49 21.58 4.31
CA VAL A 22 -3.26 20.43 3.80
C VAL A 22 -2.35 19.24 3.45
N VAL A 23 -1.12 19.49 3.00
CA VAL A 23 -0.15 18.45 2.64
C VAL A 23 0.21 17.61 3.86
N SER A 24 0.41 18.25 5.01
CA SER A 24 0.70 17.56 6.28
C SER A 24 -0.43 16.59 6.64
N PHE A 25 -1.69 17.02 6.48
CA PHE A 25 -2.85 16.17 6.75
C PHE A 25 -2.92 14.95 5.81
N VAL A 26 -2.71 15.17 4.51
CA VAL A 26 -2.73 14.10 3.50
C VAL A 26 -1.61 13.09 3.75
N ILE A 27 -0.39 13.55 4.01
CA ILE A 27 0.75 12.66 4.32
C ILE A 27 0.49 11.90 5.62
N ALA A 28 -0.04 12.56 6.66
CA ALA A 28 -0.39 11.89 7.90
C ALA A 28 -1.46 10.81 7.68
N PHE A 29 -2.43 11.04 6.81
CA PHE A 29 -3.43 10.04 6.41
C PHE A 29 -2.78 8.85 5.70
N ILE A 30 -1.98 9.10 4.67
CA ILE A 30 -1.26 8.04 3.94
C ILE A 30 -0.36 7.22 4.89
N GLY A 31 0.34 7.89 5.79
CA GLY A 31 1.18 7.23 6.80
C GLY A 31 0.40 6.31 7.73
N ARG A 32 -0.80 6.72 8.18
CA ARG A 32 -1.68 5.88 8.99
C ARG A 32 -2.16 4.64 8.22
N GLU A 33 -2.61 4.81 6.99
CA GLU A 33 -3.07 3.71 6.14
C GLU A 33 -1.94 2.73 5.83
N LEU A 34 -0.75 3.24 5.50
CA LEU A 34 0.44 2.43 5.27
C LEU A 34 0.78 1.57 6.49
N VAL A 35 0.81 2.17 7.68
CA VAL A 35 1.08 1.44 8.94
C VAL A 35 -0.01 0.42 9.22
N ALA A 36 -1.29 0.78 9.08
CA ALA A 36 -2.40 -0.12 9.34
C ALA A 36 -2.34 -1.36 8.42
N GLN A 37 -2.14 -1.16 7.12
CA GLN A 37 -2.02 -2.25 6.16
C GLN A 37 -0.79 -3.11 6.42
N PHE A 38 0.36 -2.49 6.71
CA PHE A 38 1.61 -3.23 6.90
C PHE A 38 1.60 -4.05 8.18
N VAL A 39 1.11 -3.48 9.29
CA VAL A 39 0.92 -4.20 10.55
C VAL A 39 -0.14 -5.30 10.39
N GLY A 40 -1.25 -5.03 9.69
CA GLY A 40 -2.28 -6.03 9.39
C GLY A 40 -1.71 -7.25 8.65
N ALA A 41 -0.89 -7.02 7.62
CA ALA A 41 -0.21 -8.09 6.89
C ALA A 41 0.77 -8.89 7.79
N ALA A 42 1.53 -8.20 8.64
CA ALA A 42 2.45 -8.84 9.58
C ALA A 42 1.71 -9.69 10.63
N VAL A 43 0.56 -9.22 11.12
CA VAL A 43 -0.33 -10.00 12.01
C VAL A 43 -0.82 -11.27 11.32
N ALA A 44 -1.29 -11.15 10.08
CA ALA A 44 -1.74 -12.31 9.31
C ALA A 44 -0.61 -13.33 9.11
N ILE A 45 0.63 -12.89 8.90
CA ILE A 45 1.78 -13.80 8.79
C ILE A 45 2.05 -14.52 10.11
N ARG A 46 2.10 -13.79 11.24
CA ARG A 46 2.30 -14.40 12.56
C ARG A 46 1.21 -15.44 12.86
N ASP A 47 -0.05 -15.10 12.59
CA ASP A 47 -1.18 -15.95 12.95
C ASP A 47 -1.27 -17.22 12.07
N ASN A 48 -0.60 -17.24 10.92
CA ASN A 48 -0.50 -18.40 10.02
C ASN A 48 0.91 -19.05 10.04
N GLU A 49 1.78 -18.66 10.97
CA GLU A 49 3.11 -19.25 11.12
C GLU A 49 3.00 -20.67 11.71
N GLU A 50 3.87 -21.58 11.25
CA GLU A 50 3.89 -22.95 11.79
C GLU A 50 4.25 -22.92 13.28
N PRO A 51 3.51 -23.63 14.15
CA PRO A 51 3.83 -23.69 15.58
C PRO A 51 5.24 -24.23 15.81
N ASN A 52 5.98 -23.58 16.71
CA ASN A 52 7.36 -23.95 17.08
C ASN A 52 8.39 -23.88 15.92
N LEU A 53 8.05 -23.26 14.78
CA LEU A 53 9.02 -23.04 13.69
C LEU A 53 10.18 -22.14 14.14
N PHE A 54 9.91 -21.20 15.04
CA PHE A 54 10.89 -20.28 15.62
C PHE A 54 10.81 -20.25 17.14
N LEU A 55 11.96 -20.02 17.77
CA LEU A 55 12.00 -19.67 19.19
C LEU A 55 11.54 -18.21 19.34
N ASN A 56 10.45 -18.00 20.07
CA ASN A 56 9.84 -16.69 20.23
C ASN A 56 9.91 -16.23 21.67
N ASP A 57 10.05 -14.93 21.84
CA ASP A 57 9.88 -14.28 23.14
C ASP A 57 8.44 -13.82 23.29
N ASN A 58 7.91 -13.96 24.50
CA ASN A 58 6.64 -13.37 24.89
C ASN A 58 6.79 -11.86 25.12
N LYS A 59 5.70 -11.21 25.53
CA LYS A 59 5.67 -9.76 25.82
C LYS A 59 6.64 -9.31 26.93
N ASP A 60 7.03 -10.23 27.82
CA ASP A 60 7.88 -9.98 28.97
C ASP A 60 9.36 -10.32 28.67
N GLY A 61 9.68 -10.73 27.43
CA GLY A 61 11.03 -11.10 27.00
C GLY A 61 11.47 -12.50 27.44
N GLN A 62 10.54 -13.37 27.83
CA GLN A 62 10.80 -14.77 28.18
C GLN A 62 10.44 -15.67 27.01
N ILE A 63 11.00 -16.89 26.97
CA ILE A 63 10.67 -17.87 25.94
C ILE A 63 9.16 -18.19 26.01
N ALA A 64 8.48 -17.97 24.89
CA ALA A 64 7.05 -18.20 24.75
C ALA A 64 6.71 -19.69 24.84
N ALA A 65 5.61 -20.00 25.51
CA ALA A 65 5.07 -21.36 25.54
C ALA A 65 4.53 -21.78 24.16
N PRO A 66 4.40 -23.09 23.89
CA PRO A 66 3.79 -23.56 22.65
C PRO A 66 2.39 -22.96 22.46
N ASN A 67 2.14 -22.37 21.29
CA ASN A 67 0.88 -21.68 20.93
C ASN A 67 0.57 -20.40 21.73
N GLU A 68 1.52 -19.87 22.50
CA GLU A 68 1.36 -18.55 23.12
C GLU A 68 1.35 -17.46 22.05
N ARG A 69 0.47 -16.47 22.20
CA ARG A 69 0.42 -15.33 21.28
C ARG A 69 1.61 -14.41 21.52
N VAL A 70 2.52 -14.36 20.55
CA VAL A 70 3.74 -13.56 20.65
C VAL A 70 3.60 -12.18 20.00
N PRO A 71 4.41 -11.18 20.43
CA PRO A 71 4.48 -9.88 19.78
C PRO A 71 4.89 -9.99 18.30
N LEU A 72 4.60 -8.94 17.52
CA LEU A 72 5.14 -8.85 16.17
C LEU A 72 6.65 -8.65 16.23
N GLN A 73 7.38 -9.46 15.48
CA GLN A 73 8.82 -9.36 15.32
C GLN A 73 9.16 -8.91 13.89
N VAL A 74 10.38 -8.41 13.70
CA VAL A 74 10.88 -7.88 12.41
C VAL A 74 10.68 -8.89 11.26
N ARG A 75 10.81 -10.19 11.52
CA ARG A 75 10.62 -11.22 10.49
C ARG A 75 9.21 -11.23 9.88
N HIS A 76 8.18 -10.91 10.65
CA HIS A 76 6.80 -10.86 10.13
C HIS A 76 6.64 -9.71 9.14
N TYR A 77 7.26 -8.56 9.43
CA TYR A 77 7.29 -7.42 8.51
C TYR A 77 8.10 -7.72 7.25
N ASN A 78 9.26 -8.37 7.39
CA ASN A 78 10.09 -8.77 6.24
C ASN A 78 9.32 -9.74 5.33
N GLU A 79 8.62 -10.69 5.90
CA GLU A 79 7.79 -11.64 5.15
C GLU A 79 6.59 -10.93 4.49
N ALA A 80 5.99 -9.94 5.15
CA ALA A 80 4.93 -9.12 4.55
C ALA A 80 5.45 -8.38 3.31
N LEU A 81 6.64 -7.79 3.38
CA LEU A 81 7.30 -7.16 2.23
C LEU A 81 7.63 -8.17 1.13
N ARG A 82 8.08 -9.38 1.49
CA ARG A 82 8.39 -10.45 0.51
C ARG A 82 7.14 -10.90 -0.25
N ARG A 83 6.00 -11.02 0.43
CA ARG A 83 4.71 -11.42 -0.17
C ARG A 83 4.07 -10.29 -0.98
N CYS A 84 4.31 -9.03 -0.63
CA CYS A 84 3.75 -7.88 -1.35
C CYS A 84 4.38 -7.69 -2.74
N ILE A 85 3.58 -7.89 -3.81
CA ILE A 85 4.04 -7.75 -5.20
C ILE A 85 4.40 -6.30 -5.53
N GLY A 86 3.58 -5.34 -5.08
CA GLY A 86 3.83 -3.91 -5.28
C GLY A 86 5.18 -3.48 -4.69
N TRP A 87 5.50 -3.97 -3.49
CA TRP A 87 6.77 -3.71 -2.85
C TRP A 87 7.94 -4.29 -3.65
N ARG A 88 7.84 -5.54 -4.11
CA ARG A 88 8.92 -6.17 -4.89
C ARG A 88 9.20 -5.47 -6.21
N ARG A 89 8.17 -4.96 -6.89
CA ARG A 89 8.31 -4.36 -8.23
C ARG A 89 8.59 -2.87 -8.21
N ARG A 90 7.84 -2.09 -7.41
CA ARG A 90 7.89 -0.63 -7.42
C ARG A 90 8.13 0.01 -6.05
N LYS A 91 8.43 -0.80 -5.02
CA LYS A 91 8.53 -0.33 -3.63
C LYS A 91 7.24 0.36 -3.14
N ASP A 92 6.10 -0.01 -3.73
CA ASP A 92 4.78 0.48 -3.33
C ASP A 92 4.05 -0.60 -2.53
N PHE A 93 3.89 -0.36 -1.23
CA PHE A 93 3.18 -1.28 -0.35
C PHE A 93 1.67 -1.03 -0.32
N LEU A 94 1.24 0.23 -0.46
CA LEU A 94 -0.14 0.65 -0.14
C LEU A 94 -1.09 0.48 -1.32
N PHE A 95 -0.65 0.86 -2.53
CA PHE A 95 -1.49 0.81 -3.74
C PHE A 95 -1.17 -0.42 -4.60
N GLY A 96 -0.11 -1.15 -4.26
CA GLY A 96 0.23 -2.43 -4.88
C GLY A 96 0.79 -2.30 -6.29
N TYR A 97 0.61 -3.37 -7.06
CA TYR A 97 0.99 -3.44 -8.48
C TYR A 97 -0.29 -3.50 -9.32
N HIS A 98 -0.63 -2.41 -9.99
CA HIS A 98 -1.49 -2.49 -11.16
C HIS A 98 -0.66 -3.11 -12.28
N THR A 99 -1.05 -4.29 -12.75
CA THR A 99 -0.74 -4.66 -14.14
C THR A 99 -1.47 -3.63 -14.97
N ASP A 100 -0.73 -2.68 -15.56
CA ASP A 100 -1.22 -2.01 -16.73
C ASP A 100 -1.48 -3.14 -17.72
N ASN A 101 -2.72 -3.58 -17.83
CA ASN A 101 -3.15 -4.24 -19.05
C ASN A 101 -3.08 -3.13 -20.10
N GLU A 102 -1.90 -2.94 -20.67
CA GLU A 102 -1.76 -2.50 -22.04
C GLU A 102 -2.58 -3.48 -22.88
N GLU A 103 -3.88 -3.19 -23.05
CA GLU A 103 -4.83 -3.67 -24.06
C GLU A 103 -6.27 -3.52 -23.55
N GLU A 104 -6.74 -2.28 -23.39
CA GLU A 104 -8.02 -1.90 -23.98
C GLU A 104 -7.80 -0.52 -24.58
N GLY A 105 -7.37 -0.54 -25.84
CA GLY A 105 -7.29 0.66 -26.64
C GLY A 105 -8.62 1.40 -26.54
N CYS A 106 -8.53 2.70 -26.32
CA CYS A 106 -9.58 3.63 -26.67
C CYS A 106 -9.87 3.43 -28.18
N THR A 107 -10.77 2.50 -28.52
CA THR A 107 -11.30 2.40 -29.86
C THR A 107 -12.21 3.61 -30.04
N PRO A 108 -11.90 4.57 -30.93
CA PRO A 108 -12.87 5.58 -31.28
C PRO A 108 -14.09 4.86 -31.86
N ALA A 109 -15.26 5.20 -31.32
CA ALA A 109 -16.55 4.70 -31.76
C ALA A 109 -16.59 4.63 -33.29
N LYS A 110 -16.73 3.41 -33.84
CA LYS A 110 -16.99 3.21 -35.27
C LYS A 110 -18.20 4.08 -35.62
N ARG A 111 -17.97 5.15 -36.38
CA ARG A 111 -19.05 5.90 -37.03
C ARG A 111 -19.85 4.88 -37.82
N LEU A 112 -21.09 4.64 -37.41
CA LEU A 112 -22.07 3.99 -38.28
C LEU A 112 -22.14 4.83 -39.55
N LYS A 113 -21.69 4.26 -40.67
CA LYS A 113 -22.04 4.78 -41.99
C LYS A 113 -23.54 4.58 -42.13
N SER A 114 -24.29 5.68 -42.10
CA SER A 114 -25.63 5.77 -42.65
C SER A 114 -25.54 5.39 -44.13
N ASP A 115 -26.23 4.30 -44.48
CA ASP A 115 -26.37 3.84 -45.86
C ASP A 115 -27.55 4.60 -46.46
N ASP A 116 -27.26 5.68 -47.18
CA ASP A 116 -28.21 6.33 -48.09
C ASP A 116 -27.38 6.89 -49.26
N GLY A 117 -27.49 6.22 -50.41
CA GLY A 117 -26.73 6.53 -51.61
C GLY A 117 -27.48 6.13 -52.87
N GLU A 118 -28.62 6.78 -53.11
CA GLU A 118 -29.23 6.88 -54.44
C GLU A 118 -28.40 7.86 -55.29
N VAL A 119 -27.77 7.41 -56.38
CA VAL A 119 -27.26 8.29 -57.44
C VAL A 119 -27.44 7.62 -58.81
N SER A 120 -28.21 8.32 -59.64
CA SER A 120 -28.47 8.09 -61.06
C SER A 120 -27.22 8.06 -61.95
N GLN A 121 -27.28 7.25 -63.01
CA GLN A 121 -26.28 7.18 -64.08
C GLN A 121 -26.26 8.44 -64.98
N PRO A 122 -25.12 8.70 -65.63
CA PRO A 122 -25.13 9.23 -66.99
C PRO A 122 -24.30 8.36 -67.94
N THR A 123 -24.94 7.82 -68.97
CA THR A 123 -24.57 7.98 -70.40
C THR A 123 -25.68 7.46 -71.28
#